data_AF-A0AAU4XIQ7-F1
#
_entry.id   AF-A0AAU4XIQ7-F1
#
_cell.length_a   1.000
_cell.length_b   1.000
_cell.length_c   1.000
_cell.angle_alpha   90.00
_cell.angle_beta   90.00
_cell.angle_gamma   90.00
#
_symmetry.space_group_name_H-M   'P 1'
#
loop_
_entity.id
_entity.type
_entity.pdbx_description
1 polymer ?
#
loop_
_entity_poly.entity_id
_entity_poly.type
_entity_poly.pdbx_seq_one_letter_code
_entity_poly.pdbx_strand_id
1 'polypeptide(L)'
;MGFLNPDVYLFDHEALDERGELIVVHKLPYSDVTQYSAEERATKFGADAALEYSHTLTDQIGGQLAAGFVLTGFAEAPHQSNVSAQYMSNYFATLAVKPG
;
A
#
# COMPACT_ATOMS: atom_id res chain seq x y z
N MET A 1 6.75 -7.69 -10.00
CA MET A 1 5.39 -7.49 -9.45
C MET A 1 5.32 -6.06 -8.92
N GLY A 2 4.23 -5.33 -9.18
CA GLY A 2 4.04 -3.96 -8.69
C GLY A 2 3.06 -3.94 -7.52
N PHE A 3 3.34 -3.14 -6.49
CA PHE A 3 2.53 -3.01 -5.28
C PHE A 3 2.70 -1.63 -4.64
N LEU A 4 1.75 -1.24 -3.80
CA LEU A 4 1.85 -0.02 -2.99
C LEU A 4 2.92 -0.19 -1.89
N ASN A 5 3.66 0.87 -1.61
CA ASN A 5 4.44 0.97 -0.38
C ASN A 5 3.47 0.83 0.81
N PRO A 6 3.66 -0.12 1.74
CA PRO A 6 2.77 -0.32 2.89
C PRO A 6 2.53 0.94 3.73
N ASP A 7 3.49 1.86 3.74
CA ASP A 7 3.43 3.08 4.54
C ASP A 7 2.39 4.10 4.02
N VAL A 8 1.89 3.95 2.78
CA VAL A 8 0.78 4.79 2.27
C VAL A 8 -0.46 4.70 3.17
N TYR A 9 -0.66 3.53 3.78
CA TYR A 9 -1.82 3.26 4.62
C TYR A 9 -1.72 3.83 6.04
N LEU A 10 -0.63 4.51 6.41
CA LEU A 10 -0.54 5.20 7.70
C LEU A 10 -1.51 6.37 7.80
N PHE A 11 -1.77 7.02 6.66
CA PHE A 11 -2.42 8.31 6.61
C PHE A 11 -3.94 8.20 6.48
N ASP A 12 -4.66 9.17 7.01
CA ASP A 12 -6.09 9.32 6.75
C ASP A 12 -6.31 9.67 5.27
N HIS A 13 -7.05 8.83 4.54
CA HIS A 13 -7.25 8.97 3.10
C HIS A 13 -7.93 10.30 2.70
N GLU A 14 -8.92 10.75 3.47
CA GLU A 14 -9.67 11.97 3.15
C GLU A 14 -8.79 13.20 3.39
N ALA A 15 -8.06 13.23 4.51
CA ALA A 15 -7.08 14.26 4.80
C ALA A 15 -6.00 14.34 3.71
N LEU A 16 -5.53 13.19 3.27
CA LEU A 16 -4.46 13.05 2.30
C LEU A 16 -4.89 13.51 0.89
N ASP A 17 -6.01 12.99 0.39
CA ASP A 17 -6.43 13.19 -1.00
C ASP A 17 -7.20 14.50 -1.22
N GLU A 18 -8.00 14.94 -0.24
CA GLU A 18 -8.83 16.15 -0.40
C GLU A 18 -8.16 17.42 0.14
N ARG A 19 -7.35 17.29 1.19
CA ARG A 19 -6.75 18.45 1.89
C ARG A 19 -5.23 18.54 1.75
N GLY A 20 -4.56 17.48 1.30
CA GLY A 20 -3.11 17.43 1.21
C GLY A 20 -2.44 17.44 2.59
N GLU A 21 -3.06 16.81 3.59
CA GLU A 21 -2.56 16.73 4.97
C GLU A 21 -2.05 15.32 5.29
N LEU A 22 -0.87 15.23 5.91
CA LEU A 22 -0.29 13.97 6.38
C LEU A 22 -0.67 13.69 7.83
N ILE A 23 -1.85 13.11 8.04
CA ILE A 23 -2.34 12.76 9.38
C ILE A 23 -2.22 11.25 9.61
N VAL A 24 -1.33 10.83 10.51
CA VAL A 24 -1.15 9.41 10.85
C VAL A 24 -2.30 8.95 11.77
N VAL A 25 -3.13 8.03 11.28
CA VAL A 25 -4.29 7.51 12.01
C VAL A 25 -4.30 5.98 12.10
N HIS A 26 -3.62 5.30 11.18
CA HIS A 26 -3.66 3.85 11.10
C HIS A 26 -2.35 3.21 11.58
N LYS A 27 -2.47 2.03 12.19
CA LYS A 27 -1.35 1.14 12.45
C LYS A 27 -1.20 0.17 11.28
N LEU A 28 0.03 -0.22 10.99
CA LEU A 28 0.32 -1.25 9.99
C LEU A 28 0.51 -2.62 10.66
N PRO A 29 0.11 -3.73 10.00
CA PRO A 29 -0.57 -3.76 8.70
C PRO A 29 -2.03 -3.29 8.80
N TYR A 30 -2.46 -2.56 7.77
CA TYR A 30 -3.79 -1.98 7.61
C TYR A 30 -4.74 -2.96 6.93
N SER A 31 -6.04 -2.86 7.22
CA SER A 31 -7.09 -3.66 6.60
C SER A 31 -8.42 -2.93 6.69
N ASP A 32 -9.04 -2.62 5.57
CA ASP A 32 -10.38 -2.00 5.56
C ASP A 32 -11.39 -2.76 6.41
N VAL A 33 -11.31 -4.09 6.40
CA VAL A 33 -12.24 -4.98 7.11
C VAL A 33 -12.13 -4.86 8.63
N THR A 34 -10.94 -4.55 9.15
CA THR A 34 -10.74 -4.41 10.60
C THR A 34 -10.84 -2.97 11.07
N GLN A 35 -10.62 -1.99 10.18
CA GLN A 35 -10.72 -0.57 10.50
C GLN A 35 -12.15 -0.06 10.47
N TYR A 36 -12.99 -0.61 9.60
CA TYR A 36 -14.33 -0.09 9.35
C TYR A 36 -15.37 -1.19 9.32
N SER A 37 -16.58 -0.88 9.80
CA SER A 37 -17.76 -1.71 9.54
C SER A 37 -18.09 -1.79 8.05
N ALA A 38 -18.95 -2.72 7.64
CA ALA A 38 -19.39 -2.80 6.25
C ALA A 38 -20.16 -1.54 5.79
N GLU A 39 -20.95 -0.94 6.68
CA GLU A 39 -21.74 0.27 6.39
C GLU A 39 -20.84 1.51 6.24
N GLU A 40 -19.85 1.66 7.12
CA GLU A 40 -18.86 2.74 7.03
C GLU A 40 -18.04 2.63 5.73
N ARG A 41 -17.62 1.43 5.33
CA ARG A 41 -16.92 1.21 4.05
C ARG A 41 -17.79 1.56 2.86
N ALA A 42 -19.04 1.09 2.84
CA ALA A 42 -19.97 1.39 1.77
C ALA A 42 -20.24 2.90 1.65
N THR A 43 -20.26 3.62 2.77
CA THR A 43 -20.44 5.07 2.80
C THR A 43 -19.19 5.82 2.35
N LYS A 44 -17.99 5.40 2.82
CA LYS A 44 -16.73 6.11 2.58
C LYS A 44 -16.16 5.84 1.19
N PHE A 45 -16.19 4.59 0.75
CA PHE A 45 -15.53 4.16 -0.49
C PHE A 45 -16.54 3.75 -1.58
N GLY A 46 -17.79 3.46 -1.20
CA GLY A 46 -18.81 2.89 -2.07
C GLY A 46 -19.02 1.39 -1.80
N ALA A 47 -20.25 0.90 -1.99
CA ALA A 47 -20.61 -0.49 -1.67
C ALA A 47 -19.81 -1.54 -2.46
N ASP A 48 -19.37 -1.18 -3.67
CA ASP A 48 -18.62 -2.05 -4.59
C ASP A 48 -17.12 -1.71 -4.63
N ALA A 49 -16.63 -0.89 -3.69
CA ALA A 49 -15.22 -0.55 -3.63
C ALA A 49 -14.36 -1.78 -3.37
N ALA A 50 -13.17 -1.81 -4.00
CA ALA A 50 -12.17 -2.82 -3.69
C ALA A 50 -11.73 -2.67 -2.23
N LEU A 51 -11.54 -3.80 -1.54
CA LEU A 51 -10.98 -3.78 -0.20
C LEU A 51 -9.47 -3.68 -0.27
N GLU A 52 -8.93 -2.73 0.47
CA GLU A 52 -7.51 -2.48 0.55
C GLU A 52 -6.91 -2.97 1.86
N TYR A 53 -5.68 -3.44 1.75
CA TYR A 53 -4.89 -3.99 2.84
C TYR A 53 -3.43 -3.60 2.62
N SER A 54 -2.74 -3.27 3.71
CA SER A 54 -1.30 -3.17 3.67
C SER A 54 -0.65 -4.47 4.10
N HIS A 55 0.61 -4.65 3.70
CA HIS A 55 1.40 -5.84 3.98
C HIS A 55 2.72 -5.44 4.62
N THR A 56 3.37 -6.33 5.35
CA THR A 56 4.78 -6.08 5.67
C THR A 56 5.64 -6.26 4.42
N LEU A 57 6.79 -5.59 4.35
CA LEU A 57 7.75 -5.86 3.28
C LEU A 57 8.31 -7.29 3.36
N THR A 58 8.35 -7.88 4.55
CA THR A 58 8.68 -9.30 4.73
C THR A 58 7.69 -10.21 4.00
N ASP A 59 6.38 -9.93 4.08
CA ASP A 59 5.38 -10.72 3.36
C ASP A 59 5.48 -10.49 1.84
N GLN A 60 5.58 -9.23 1.41
CA GLN A 60 5.62 -8.85 -0.01
C GLN A 60 6.91 -9.29 -0.73
N ILE A 61 8.06 -8.91 -0.20
CA ILE A 61 9.38 -9.14 -0.80
C ILE A 61 9.95 -10.46 -0.29
N GLY A 62 9.91 -10.69 1.02
CA GLY A 62 10.37 -11.94 1.61
C GLY A 62 9.57 -13.15 1.13
N GLY A 63 8.26 -13.01 0.87
CA GLY A 63 7.45 -14.05 0.24
C GLY A 63 7.94 -14.46 -1.15
N GLN A 64 8.40 -13.51 -1.97
CA GLN A 64 9.00 -13.80 -3.27
C GLN A 64 10.30 -14.61 -3.11
N LEU A 65 11.15 -14.21 -2.17
CA LEU A 65 12.41 -14.90 -1.87
C LEU A 65 12.16 -16.33 -1.35
N ALA A 66 11.23 -16.49 -0.42
CA ALA A 66 10.87 -17.79 0.16
C ALA A 66 10.26 -18.74 -0.89
N ALA A 67 9.57 -18.21 -1.90
CA ALA A 67 9.06 -18.97 -3.04
C ALA A 67 10.17 -19.41 -4.03
N GLY A 68 11.43 -19.07 -3.76
CA GLY A 68 12.59 -19.44 -4.56
C GLY A 68 12.86 -18.50 -5.73
N PHE A 69 12.25 -17.32 -5.76
CA PHE A 69 12.62 -16.30 -6.74
C PHE A 69 13.86 -15.55 -6.29
N VAL A 70 14.68 -15.16 -7.26
CA VAL A 70 15.78 -14.20 -7.10
C VAL A 70 15.29 -12.85 -7.58
N LEU A 71 15.37 -11.83 -6.73
CA LEU A 71 15.10 -10.46 -7.14
C LEU A 71 16.31 -9.93 -7.89
N THR A 72 16.11 -9.57 -9.15
CA THR A 72 17.14 -9.01 -10.03
C THR A 72 16.93 -7.53 -10.30
N GLY A 73 15.83 -6.95 -9.81
CA GLY A 73 15.58 -5.53 -9.84
C GLY A 73 14.55 -5.10 -8.80
N PHE A 74 14.68 -3.85 -8.38
CA PHE A 74 13.72 -3.15 -7.53
C PHE A 74 13.65 -1.70 -8.00
N ALA A 75 12.43 -1.19 -8.17
CA ALA A 75 12.18 0.18 -8.57
C ALA A 75 11.09 0.77 -7.67
N GLU A 76 11.19 2.07 -7.46
CA GLU A 76 10.26 2.83 -6.65
C GLU A 76 9.75 4.04 -7.43
N ALA A 77 8.54 4.48 -7.15
CA ALA A 77 7.98 5.68 -7.73
C ALA A 77 7.10 6.44 -6.72
N PRO A 78 7.12 7.78 -6.73
CA PRO A 78 6.20 8.59 -5.93
C PRO A 78 4.78 8.54 -6.51
N HIS A 79 3.78 8.93 -5.71
CA HIS A 79 2.45 9.21 -6.25
C HIS A 79 2.52 10.38 -7.24
N GLN A 80 1.68 10.34 -8.26
CA GLN A 80 1.66 11.39 -9.30
C GLN A 80 1.16 12.76 -8.81
N SER A 81 0.41 12.79 -7.71
CA SER A 81 -0.31 13.99 -7.25
C SER A 81 -0.47 14.12 -5.73
N ASN A 82 -0.16 13.08 -4.96
CA ASN A 82 -0.45 13.06 -3.53
C ASN A 82 0.66 13.81 -2.79
N VAL A 83 0.32 14.57 -1.75
CA VAL A 83 1.32 15.32 -0.94
C VAL A 83 2.39 14.41 -0.35
N SER A 84 2.07 13.13 -0.08
CA SER A 84 3.03 12.13 0.42
C SER A 84 4.21 11.90 -0.53
N ALA A 85 4.04 12.16 -1.84
CA ALA A 85 5.06 11.99 -2.87
C ALA A 85 6.34 12.78 -2.59
N GLN A 86 6.26 13.85 -1.79
CA GLN A 86 7.40 14.67 -1.39
C GLN A 86 8.25 14.02 -0.29
N TYR A 87 7.74 12.99 0.37
CA TYR A 87 8.32 12.39 1.57
C TYR A 87 8.66 10.91 1.40
N MET A 88 7.96 10.20 0.51
CA MET A 88 8.19 8.78 0.29
C MET A 88 7.74 8.31 -1.09
N SER A 89 8.32 7.19 -1.54
CA SER A 89 7.81 6.42 -2.66
C SER A 89 6.46 5.79 -2.31
N ASN A 90 5.47 5.91 -3.18
CA ASN A 90 4.15 5.31 -2.97
C ASN A 90 4.02 3.94 -3.63
N TYR A 91 4.83 3.67 -4.65
CA TYR A 91 4.78 2.44 -5.42
C TYR A 91 6.14 1.75 -5.43
N PHE A 92 6.09 0.43 -5.35
CA PHE A 92 7.22 -0.46 -5.48
C PHE A 92 7.00 -1.44 -6.63
N ALA A 93 8.08 -1.79 -7.31
CA ALA A 93 8.08 -2.82 -8.34
C ALA A 93 9.31 -3.71 -8.19
N THR A 94 9.09 -5.02 -8.09
CA THR A 94 10.17 -6.02 -8.15
C THR A 94 10.28 -6.63 -9.54
N LEU A 95 11.50 -6.90 -9.97
CA LEU A 95 11.79 -7.83 -11.06
C LEU A 95 12.36 -9.10 -10.43
N ALA A 96 11.71 -10.24 -10.69
CA ALA A 96 12.03 -11.51 -10.05
C ALA A 96 12.15 -12.62 -11.10
N VAL A 97 13.18 -13.45 -10.98
CA VAL A 97 13.41 -14.61 -11.83
C VAL A 97 13.42 -15.85 -10.97
N LYS A 98 12.74 -16.92 -11.38
CA LYS A 98 12.85 -18.22 -10.73
C LYS A 98 13.97 -19.01 -11.41
N PRO A 99 15.07 -19.34 -10.72
CA PRO A 99 16.08 -20.24 -11.25
C PRO A 99 15.46 -21.61 -11.53
N GLY A 100 15.88 -22.24 -12.62
CA GLY A 100 15.47 -23.61 -12.98
C GLY A 100 16.01 -24.66 -12.04
#